data_AF-A0A928DMK9-F1
#
_entry.id   AF-A0A928DMK9-F1
#
_cell.length_a   1.000
_cell.length_b   1.000
_cell.length_c   1.000
_cell.angle_alpha   90.00
_cell.angle_beta   90.00
_cell.angle_gamma   90.00
#
_symmetry.space_group_name_H-M   'P 1'
#
loop_
_entity.id
_entity.type
_entity.pdbx_description
1 polymer ?
#
loop_
_entity_poly.entity_id
_entity_poly.type
_entity_poly.pdbx_seq_one_letter_code
_entity_poly.pdbx_strand_id
1 'polypeptide(L)'
;MKKLILATLLLATVATAQDQALPSNHVDLTTTIIDFLSRTELCLNSCRDEASAKAAVPQLQKLKKECDRIVETQKKLPEPTIQDYMAVQNQMGAFNTVWKAIRDHIERLEQEKLMTQELRDILHIAPPAPQNN
;
A
#
# COMPACT_ATOMS: atom_id res chain seq x y z
N MET A 1 27.07 -29.11 -38.69
CA MET A 1 27.36 -27.73 -38.24
C MET A 1 26.30 -27.33 -37.22
N LYS A 2 26.74 -26.86 -36.03
CA LYS A 2 26.06 -26.02 -35.00
C LYS A 2 24.66 -26.47 -34.50
N LYS A 3 24.53 -27.13 -33.33
CA LYS A 3 24.42 -26.57 -31.94
C LYS A 3 23.22 -25.61 -31.80
N LEU A 4 22.30 -25.65 -30.83
CA LEU A 4 22.14 -26.39 -29.58
C LEU A 4 20.67 -26.19 -29.15
N ILE A 5 20.05 -27.19 -28.52
CA ILE A 5 18.87 -27.02 -27.67
C ILE A 5 19.26 -26.08 -26.53
N LEU A 6 18.60 -24.92 -26.37
CA LEU A 6 18.69 -24.12 -25.15
C LEU A 6 17.36 -24.19 -24.40
N ALA A 7 17.21 -25.28 -23.67
CA ALA A 7 16.39 -25.31 -22.47
C ALA A 7 17.15 -24.53 -21.39
N THR A 8 16.69 -23.33 -21.02
CA THR A 8 16.86 -22.77 -19.67
C THR A 8 15.84 -21.64 -19.55
N LEU A 9 14.74 -21.86 -18.82
CA LEU A 9 14.63 -21.31 -17.47
C LEU A 9 15.14 -19.86 -17.42
N LEU A 10 14.24 -18.91 -17.65
CA LEU A 10 14.25 -17.69 -16.87
C LEU A 10 13.08 -17.78 -15.87
N LEU A 11 13.23 -18.66 -14.89
CA LEU A 11 12.73 -18.33 -13.56
C LEU A 11 13.58 -17.16 -13.09
N ALA A 12 12.99 -15.96 -13.05
CA ALA A 12 13.20 -14.92 -12.04
C ALA A 12 12.74 -13.56 -12.58
N THR A 13 11.44 -13.37 -12.74
CA THR A 13 10.84 -12.08 -12.34
C THR A 13 10.34 -12.20 -10.91
N VAL A 14 11.24 -12.64 -10.02
CA VAL A 14 11.12 -12.37 -8.59
C VAL A 14 12.26 -11.42 -8.28
N ALA A 15 11.88 -10.23 -7.78
CA ALA A 15 12.74 -9.14 -7.31
C ALA A 15 13.17 -8.06 -8.32
N THR A 16 12.22 -7.24 -8.79
CA THR A 16 12.44 -5.78 -8.91
C THR A 16 11.13 -4.99 -8.73
N ALA A 17 10.35 -5.26 -7.68
CA ALA A 17 9.30 -4.33 -7.25
C ALA A 17 9.87 -3.18 -6.39
N GLN A 18 11.19 -3.08 -6.23
CA GLN A 18 11.81 -2.18 -5.24
C GLN A 18 12.62 -1.02 -5.81
N ASP A 19 12.76 -0.90 -7.15
CA ASP A 19 13.56 0.17 -7.75
C ASP A 19 12.92 0.82 -8.99
N GLN A 20 11.60 0.71 -9.12
CA GLN A 20 10.86 1.58 -10.03
C GLN A 20 10.99 3.01 -9.51
N ALA A 21 11.45 3.93 -10.36
CA ALA A 21 11.48 5.35 -10.06
C ALA A 21 10.05 5.83 -9.83
N LEU A 22 9.82 6.52 -8.72
CA LEU A 22 8.52 7.12 -8.45
C LEU A 22 8.30 8.32 -9.37
N PRO A 23 7.05 8.62 -9.77
CA PRO A 23 6.76 9.73 -10.65
C PRO A 23 7.19 11.07 -10.05
N SER A 24 7.61 11.99 -10.92
CA SER A 24 8.10 13.33 -10.54
C SER A 24 7.06 14.45 -10.76
N ASN A 25 5.78 14.11 -10.91
CA ASN A 25 4.69 15.07 -11.02
C ASN A 25 3.53 14.69 -10.10
N HIS A 26 2.70 15.68 -9.77
CA HIS A 26 1.63 15.56 -8.77
C HIS A 26 0.52 14.58 -9.18
N VAL A 27 0.17 14.55 -10.46
CA VAL A 27 -0.95 13.73 -10.98
C VAL A 27 -0.60 12.25 -10.95
N ASP A 28 0.56 11.88 -11.47
CA ASP A 28 1.02 10.49 -11.51
C ASP A 28 1.36 9.98 -10.10
N LEU A 29 1.89 10.85 -9.23
CA LEU A 29 2.10 10.49 -7.83
C LEU A 29 0.76 10.25 -7.11
N THR A 30 -0.28 11.03 -7.41
CA THR A 30 -1.63 10.80 -6.86
C THR A 30 -2.21 9.47 -7.34
N THR A 31 -2.03 9.12 -8.62
CA THR A 31 -2.44 7.81 -9.13
C THR A 31 -1.67 6.67 -8.45
N THR A 32 -0.36 6.86 -8.21
CA THR A 32 0.46 5.90 -7.44
C THR A 32 -0.03 5.74 -6.00
N ILE A 33 -0.44 6.83 -5.35
CA ILE A 33 -1.04 6.79 -4.01
C ILE A 33 -2.34 5.98 -4.01
N ILE A 34 -3.22 6.19 -5.00
CA ILE A 34 -4.50 5.47 -5.09
C ILE A 34 -4.27 3.97 -5.34
N ASP A 35 -3.32 3.60 -6.19
CA ASP A 35 -2.94 2.21 -6.41
C ASP A 35 -2.35 1.58 -5.13
N PHE A 36 -1.47 2.30 -4.44
CA PHE A 36 -0.92 1.90 -3.14
C PHE A 36 -2.04 1.64 -2.11
N LEU A 37 -3.01 2.55 -2.01
CA LEU A 37 -4.16 2.38 -1.12
C LEU A 37 -5.00 1.17 -1.53
N SER A 38 -5.21 0.95 -2.83
CA SER A 38 -5.99 -0.20 -3.33
C SER A 38 -5.31 -1.52 -2.98
N ARG A 39 -3.97 -1.61 -3.11
CA ARG A 39 -3.21 -2.79 -2.67
C ARG A 39 -3.25 -2.99 -1.16
N THR A 40 -3.26 -1.91 -0.39
CA THR A 40 -3.42 -1.96 1.07
C THR A 40 -4.81 -2.46 1.45
N GLU A 41 -5.87 -1.94 0.81
CA GLU A 41 -7.25 -2.37 0.96
C GLU A 41 -7.39 -3.87 0.69
N LEU A 42 -6.90 -4.35 -0.45
CA LEU A 42 -6.97 -5.77 -0.81
C LEU A 42 -6.27 -6.67 0.23
N CYS A 43 -5.11 -6.22 0.73
CA CYS A 43 -4.37 -6.96 1.74
C CYS A 43 -5.15 -7.07 3.05
N LEU A 44 -5.74 -5.95 3.52
CA LEU A 44 -6.57 -5.94 4.73
C LEU A 44 -7.88 -6.74 4.55
N ASN A 45 -8.49 -6.65 3.38
CA ASN A 45 -9.69 -7.41 3.04
C ASN A 45 -9.44 -8.93 3.04
N SER A 46 -8.22 -9.36 2.71
CA SER A 46 -7.84 -10.78 2.72
C SER A 46 -7.63 -11.36 4.13
N CYS A 47 -7.49 -10.52 5.16
CA CYS A 47 -7.34 -10.93 6.55
C CYS A 47 -8.70 -11.36 7.12
N ARG A 48 -9.06 -12.63 6.99
CA ARG A 48 -10.36 -13.20 7.42
C ARG A 48 -10.27 -14.02 8.71
N ASP A 49 -9.06 -14.37 9.10
CA ASP A 49 -8.74 -15.16 10.29
C ASP A 49 -7.31 -14.84 10.75
N GLU A 50 -6.89 -15.43 11.87
CA GLU A 50 -5.57 -15.17 12.45
C GLU A 50 -4.42 -15.61 11.51
N ALA A 51 -4.60 -16.72 10.78
CA ALA A 51 -3.59 -17.23 9.88
C ALA A 51 -3.36 -16.30 8.69
N SER A 52 -4.44 -15.83 8.06
CA SER A 52 -4.40 -14.87 6.96
C SER A 52 -3.91 -13.48 7.41
N ALA A 53 -4.31 -13.02 8.61
CA ALA A 53 -3.81 -11.78 9.20
C ALA A 53 -2.28 -11.83 9.42
N LYS A 54 -1.77 -12.93 9.95
CA LYS A 54 -0.33 -13.16 10.11
C LYS A 54 0.40 -13.28 8.77
N ALA A 55 -0.22 -13.93 7.78
CA ALA A 55 0.37 -14.05 6.44
C ALA A 55 0.43 -12.72 5.67
N ALA A 56 -0.44 -11.75 6.00
CA ALA A 56 -0.47 -10.42 5.37
C ALA A 56 0.64 -9.49 5.86
N VAL A 57 1.18 -9.72 7.06
CA VAL A 57 2.21 -8.89 7.70
C VAL A 57 3.39 -8.55 6.77
N PRO A 58 4.07 -9.52 6.11
CA PRO A 58 5.22 -9.18 5.27
C PRO A 58 4.86 -8.29 4.07
N GLN A 59 3.63 -8.43 3.54
CA GLN A 59 3.15 -7.59 2.46
C GLN A 59 2.84 -6.17 2.94
N LEU A 60 2.20 -6.04 4.10
CA LEU A 60 1.93 -4.73 4.72
C LEU A 60 3.24 -4.00 5.11
N GLN A 61 4.27 -4.73 5.55
CA GLN A 61 5.60 -4.15 5.77
C GLN A 61 6.25 -3.62 4.49
N LYS A 62 6.08 -4.32 3.35
CA LYS A 62 6.55 -3.83 2.05
C LYS A 62 5.80 -2.58 1.63
N LEU A 63 4.47 -2.58 1.79
CA LEU A 63 3.62 -1.43 1.52
C LEU A 63 4.01 -0.23 2.41
N LYS A 64 4.32 -0.43 3.69
CA LYS A 64 4.83 0.62 4.57
C LYS A 64 6.10 1.29 4.01
N LYS A 65 7.09 0.50 3.60
CA LYS A 65 8.32 1.02 2.98
C LYS A 65 8.05 1.78 1.68
N GLU A 66 7.06 1.34 0.91
CA GLU A 66 6.62 2.03 -0.29
C GLU A 66 5.95 3.38 0.03
N CYS A 67 5.10 3.42 1.06
CA CYS A 67 4.50 4.65 1.57
C CYS A 67 5.58 5.67 1.98
N ASP A 68 6.61 5.22 2.71
CA ASP A 68 7.74 6.08 3.09
C ASP A 68 8.44 6.68 1.85
N ARG A 69 8.65 5.88 0.79
CA ARG A 69 9.23 6.36 -0.48
C ARG A 69 8.32 7.35 -1.20
N ILE A 70 6.99 7.12 -1.18
CA ILE A 70 5.99 8.03 -1.77
C ILE A 70 6.01 9.37 -1.02
N VAL A 71 6.01 9.35 0.31
CA VAL A 71 6.09 10.56 1.15
C VAL A 71 7.37 11.34 0.86
N GLU A 72 8.51 10.67 0.78
CA GLU A 72 9.77 11.34 0.45
C GLU A 72 9.82 11.88 -0.98
N THR A 73 9.15 11.23 -1.93
CA THR A 73 8.99 11.76 -3.29
C THR A 73 8.09 12.99 -3.31
N GLN A 74 6.96 12.93 -2.60
CA GLN A 74 6.01 14.04 -2.51
C GLN A 74 6.67 15.30 -1.94
N LYS A 75 7.51 15.16 -0.91
CA LYS A 75 8.27 16.28 -0.32
C LYS A 75 9.26 16.95 -1.28
N LYS A 76 9.72 16.22 -2.31
CA LYS A 76 10.69 16.70 -3.30
C LYS A 76 10.02 17.35 -4.51
N LEU A 77 8.70 17.19 -4.65
CA LEU A 77 7.97 17.84 -5.73
C LEU A 77 7.96 19.36 -5.52
N PRO A 78 8.05 20.14 -6.61
CA PRO A 78 7.84 21.58 -6.54
C PRO A 78 6.41 21.90 -6.08
N GLU A 79 6.18 23.13 -5.64
CA GLU A 79 4.84 23.60 -5.27
C GLU A 79 3.85 23.30 -6.42
N PRO A 80 2.70 22.67 -6.13
CA PRO A 80 1.70 22.34 -7.15
C PRO A 80 1.13 23.59 -7.81
N THR A 81 0.95 23.52 -9.12
CA THR A 81 0.24 24.55 -9.88
C THR A 81 -1.27 24.42 -9.70
N ILE A 82 -2.03 25.46 -10.09
CA ILE A 82 -3.51 25.40 -10.10
C ILE A 82 -4.01 24.21 -10.94
N GLN A 83 -3.34 23.92 -12.07
CA GLN A 83 -3.70 22.78 -12.92
C GLN A 83 -3.46 21.45 -12.21
N ASP A 84 -2.37 21.32 -11.47
CA ASP A 84 -2.09 20.13 -10.65
C ASP A 84 -3.19 19.95 -9.60
N TYR A 85 -3.57 21.01 -8.88
CA TYR A 85 -4.67 20.95 -7.91
C TYR A 85 -5.98 20.46 -8.52
N MET A 86 -6.37 20.99 -9.68
CA MET A 86 -7.59 20.55 -10.36
C MET A 86 -7.51 19.08 -10.79
N ALA A 87 -6.36 18.65 -11.32
CA ALA A 87 -6.16 17.26 -11.75
C ALA A 87 -6.19 16.29 -10.56
N VAL A 88 -5.56 16.64 -9.44
CA VAL A 88 -5.60 15.86 -8.19
C VAL A 88 -7.01 15.82 -7.61
N GLN A 89 -7.74 16.94 -7.66
CA GLN A 89 -9.11 17.02 -7.16
C GLN A 89 -10.06 16.06 -7.90
N ASN A 90 -9.86 15.86 -9.21
CA ASN A 90 -10.63 14.89 -9.98
C ASN A 90 -10.41 13.43 -9.51
N GLN A 91 -9.29 13.14 -8.85
CA GLN A 91 -8.97 11.82 -8.31
C GLN A 91 -9.42 11.64 -6.85
N MET A 92 -9.87 12.72 -6.19
CA MET A 92 -10.26 12.72 -4.78
C MET A 92 -11.42 11.77 -4.47
N GLY A 93 -12.35 11.60 -5.42
CA GLY A 93 -13.44 10.62 -5.29
C GLY A 93 -12.93 9.20 -5.13
N ALA A 94 -12.04 8.76 -6.01
CA ALA A 94 -11.45 7.41 -5.96
C ALA A 94 -10.61 7.22 -4.69
N PHE A 95 -9.80 8.22 -4.33
CA PHE A 95 -9.06 8.22 -3.06
C PHE A 95 -9.99 8.00 -1.85
N ASN A 96 -11.06 8.81 -1.75
CA ASN A 96 -11.99 8.73 -0.62
C ASN A 96 -12.71 7.38 -0.54
N THR A 97 -13.08 6.79 -1.68
CA THR A 97 -13.70 5.47 -1.73
C THR A 97 -12.76 4.39 -1.16
N VAL A 98 -11.52 4.35 -1.62
CA VAL A 98 -10.55 3.34 -1.17
C VAL A 98 -10.15 3.59 0.30
N TRP A 99 -9.95 4.86 0.68
CA TRP A 99 -9.63 5.22 2.06
C TRP A 99 -10.73 4.82 3.04
N LYS A 100 -11.99 5.01 2.66
CA LYS A 100 -13.14 4.54 3.45
C LYS A 100 -13.10 3.02 3.61
N ALA A 101 -12.91 2.26 2.53
CA ALA A 101 -12.84 0.80 2.59
C ALA A 101 -11.70 0.30 3.51
N ILE A 102 -10.52 0.93 3.45
CA ILE A 102 -9.40 0.63 4.36
C ILE A 102 -9.83 0.81 5.82
N ARG A 103 -10.50 1.92 6.14
CA ARG A 103 -10.99 2.18 7.49
C ARG A 103 -11.99 1.11 7.94
N ASP A 104 -12.96 0.80 7.10
CA ASP A 104 -13.98 -0.21 7.39
C ASP A 104 -13.32 -1.59 7.64
N HIS A 105 -12.27 -1.95 6.90
CA HIS A 105 -11.52 -3.20 7.14
C HIS A 105 -10.70 -3.17 8.43
N ILE A 106 -10.09 -2.05 8.78
CA ILE A 106 -9.38 -1.88 10.04
C ILE A 106 -10.36 -2.08 11.21
N GLU A 107 -11.50 -1.40 11.18
CA GLU A 107 -12.55 -1.51 12.19
C GLU A 107 -13.05 -2.96 12.33
N ARG A 108 -13.28 -3.65 11.20
CA ARG A 108 -13.63 -5.07 11.19
C ARG A 108 -12.57 -5.93 11.88
N LEU A 109 -11.29 -5.75 11.54
CA LEU A 109 -10.19 -6.52 12.14
C LEU A 109 -10.08 -6.29 13.65
N GLU A 110 -10.39 -5.09 14.13
CA GLU A 110 -10.45 -4.82 15.57
C GLU A 110 -11.62 -5.55 16.24
N GLN A 111 -12.82 -5.49 15.66
CA GLN A 111 -14.02 -6.15 16.17
C GLN A 111 -13.86 -7.68 16.22
N GLU A 112 -13.24 -8.26 15.20
CA GLU A 112 -12.97 -9.70 15.08
C GLU A 112 -11.74 -10.15 15.89
N LYS A 113 -11.06 -9.23 16.60
CA LYS A 113 -9.82 -9.48 17.36
C LYS A 113 -8.66 -10.03 16.50
N LEU A 114 -8.68 -9.72 15.21
CA LEU A 114 -7.61 -10.07 14.25
C LEU A 114 -6.54 -8.99 14.15
N MET A 115 -6.77 -7.81 14.72
CA MET A 115 -5.81 -6.71 14.78
C MET A 115 -4.70 -6.99 15.82
N THR A 116 -3.63 -7.66 15.38
CA THR A 116 -2.44 -7.95 16.20
C THR A 116 -1.62 -6.68 16.47
N GLN A 117 -0.75 -6.72 17.49
CA GLN A 117 0.15 -5.59 17.77
C GLN A 117 1.06 -5.26 16.57
N GLU A 118 1.57 -6.28 15.88
CA GLU A 118 2.41 -6.11 14.70
C GLU A 118 1.66 -5.37 13.58
N LEU A 119 0.39 -5.70 13.34
CA LEU A 119 -0.45 -4.98 12.37
C LEU A 119 -0.71 -3.54 12.79
N ARG A 120 -0.95 -3.28 14.09
CA ARG A 120 -1.10 -1.91 14.63
C ARG A 120 0.15 -1.07 14.39
N ASP A 121 1.32 -1.63 14.65
CA ASP A 121 2.60 -0.95 14.47
C ASP A 121 2.89 -0.66 12.98
N ILE A 122 2.51 -1.58 12.08
CA ILE A 122 2.66 -1.38 10.63
C ILE A 122 1.73 -0.27 10.15
N LEU A 123 0.46 -0.30 10.56
CA LEU A 123 -0.56 0.65 10.14
C LEU A 123 -0.51 1.98 10.91
N HIS A 124 0.40 2.12 11.88
CA HIS A 124 0.49 3.25 12.81
C HIS A 124 -0.85 3.57 13.51
N ILE A 125 -1.62 2.53 13.84
CA ILE A 125 -2.87 2.67 14.59
C ILE A 125 -2.51 2.74 16.07
N ALA A 126 -2.90 3.83 16.74
CA ALA A 126 -2.71 3.95 18.18
C ALA A 126 -3.33 2.74 18.90
N PRO A 127 -2.64 2.16 19.91
CA PRO A 127 -3.24 1.09 20.70
C PRO A 127 -4.55 1.58 21.31
N PRO A 128 -5.62 0.74 21.33
CA PRO A 128 -6.91 1.14 21.88
C PRO A 128 -6.69 1.48 23.35
N ALA A 129 -7.21 2.63 23.78
CA ALA A 129 -7.06 3.07 25.17
C ALA A 129 -7.57 1.97 26.12
N PRO A 130 -6.87 1.71 27.25
CA PRO A 130 -7.34 0.72 28.21
C PRO A 130 -8.74 1.11 28.68
N GLN A 131 -9.72 0.27 28.35
CA GLN A 131 -11.07 0.38 28.87
C GLN A 131 -10.99 0.00 30.36
N ASN A 132 -10.89 0.99 31.24
CA ASN A 132 -11.06 0.78 32.67
C ASN A 132 -12.54 0.38 32.90
N ASN A 133 -12.74 -0.87 33.33
CA ASN A 133 -13.99 -1.38 33.89
C ASN A 133 -14.35 -0.66 35.20
#